data_AF-A0A497NI57-F1
#
_entry.id   AF-A0A497NI57-F1
#
_cell.length_a   1.000
_cell.length_b   1.000
_cell.length_c   1.000
_cell.angle_alpha   90.00
_cell.angle_beta   90.00
_cell.angle_gamma   90.00
#
_symmetry.space_group_name_H-M   'P 1'
#
loop_
_entity.id
_entity.type
_entity.pdbx_description
1 polymer ?
#
loop_
_entity_poly.entity_id
_entity_poly.type
_entity_poly.pdbx_seq_one_letter_code
_entity_poly.pdbx_strand_id
1 'polypeptide(L)' 'MIDVAEQEEVIRAVGDFALKASQVLGPLTAILYGSYARGDFNLWSNVDVLLVVRDE' A
#
# COMPACT_ATOMS: atom_id res chain seq x y z
N MET A 1 -21.19 -0.27 0.97
CA MET A 1 -20.87 -1.67 1.33
C MET A 1 -19.36 -1.76 1.27
N ILE A 2 -18.70 -2.10 2.37
CA ILE A 2 -17.24 -2.28 2.39
C ILE A 2 -16.95 -3.58 1.64
N ASP A 3 -16.16 -3.50 0.57
CA ASP A 3 -15.79 -4.66 -0.22
C ASP A 3 -14.45 -5.21 0.31
N VAL A 4 -14.52 -6.20 1.18
CA VAL A 4 -13.31 -6.84 1.75
C VAL A 4 -12.42 -7.44 0.66
N ALA A 5 -13.01 -7.92 -0.45
CA ALA A 5 -12.23 -8.49 -1.55
C ALA A 5 -11.41 -7.40 -2.27
N GLU A 6 -11.99 -6.21 -2.44
CA GLU A 6 -11.29 -5.04 -2.98
C GLU A 6 -10.12 -4.62 -2.07
N GLN A 7 -10.35 -4.59 -0.75
CA GLN A 7 -9.30 -4.25 0.21
C GLN A 7 -8.12 -5.23 0.13
N GLU A 8 -8.40 -6.53 0.05
CA GLU A 8 -7.37 -7.55 -0.09
C GLU A 8 -6.61 -7.44 -1.42
N GLU A 9 -7.29 -7.08 -2.52
CA GLU A 9 -6.66 -6.85 -3.81
C GLU A 9 -5.70 -5.66 -3.75
N VAL A 10 -6.10 -4.56 -3.10
CA VAL A 10 -5.23 -3.42 -2.88
C VAL A 10 -4.02 -3.78 -2.01
N ILE A 11 -4.22 -4.56 -0.94
CA ILE A 11 -3.10 -5.03 -0.10
C ILE A 11 -2.09 -5.85 -0.93
N ARG A 12 -2.58 -6.74 -1.81
CA ARG A 12 -1.72 -7.51 -2.72
C ARG A 12 -0.96 -6.59 -3.69
N ALA A 13 -1.65 -5.65 -4.32
CA ALA A 13 -1.03 -4.69 -5.25
C ALA A 13 0.02 -3.80 -4.58
N VAL A 14 -0.21 -3.37 -3.35
CA VAL A 14 0.76 -2.60 -2.55
C VAL A 14 1.99 -3.45 -2.21
N GLY A 15 1.80 -4.73 -1.92
CA GLY A 15 2.90 -5.68 -1.74
C GLY A 15 3.78 -5.81 -2.99
N ASP A 16 3.15 -6.01 -4.16
CA ASP A 16 3.86 -6.09 -5.44
C ASP A 16 4.58 -4.78 -5.79
N PHE A 17 3.95 -3.65 -5.50
CA PHE A 17 4.57 -2.33 -5.64
C PHE A 17 5.79 -2.19 -4.74
N ALA A 18 5.70 -2.57 -3.46
CA ALA A 18 6.80 -2.49 -2.50
C ALA A 18 7.98 -3.38 -2.92
N LEU A 19 7.71 -4.58 -3.43
CA LEU A 19 8.74 -5.48 -3.98
C LEU A 19 9.50 -4.81 -5.12
N LYS A 20 8.79 -4.21 -6.08
CA LYS A 20 9.43 -3.49 -7.20
C LYS A 20 10.18 -2.24 -6.73
N ALA A 21 9.61 -1.47 -5.82
CA ALA A 21 10.26 -0.30 -5.26
C ALA A 21 11.57 -0.66 -4.54
N SER A 22 11.61 -1.78 -3.83
CA SER A 22 12.82 -2.25 -3.12
C SER A 22 13.98 -2.60 -4.05
N GLN A 23 13.69 -2.96 -5.31
CA GLN A 23 14.72 -3.25 -6.32
C GLN A 23 15.42 -1.97 -6.81
N VAL A 24 14.78 -0.81 -6.66
CA VAL A 24 15.30 0.49 -7.11
C VAL A 24 15.86 1.30 -5.94
N LEU A 25 15.18 1.28 -4.79
CA LEU A 25 15.49 2.10 -3.62
C LEU A 25 16.28 1.34 -2.54
N GLY A 26 16.55 0.05 -2.74
CA GLY A 26 17.16 -0.81 -1.73
C GLY A 26 16.18 -1.28 -0.64
N PRO A 27 16.68 -1.86 0.47
CA PRO A 27 15.84 -2.33 1.56
C PRO A 27 14.93 -1.22 2.11
N LEU A 28 13.62 -1.46 2.07
CA LEU A 28 12.61 -0.50 2.49
C LEU A 28 11.53 -1.16 3.34
N THR A 29 10.76 -0.33 4.04
CA THR A 29 9.49 -0.70 4.67
C THR A 29 8.37 0.04 3.95
N ALA A 30 7.36 -0.70 3.50
CA ALA A 30 6.14 -0.12 2.93
C ALA A 30 4.99 -0.22 3.95
N ILE A 31 4.27 0.88 4.14
CA ILE A 31 3.13 0.96 5.05
C ILE A 31 1.93 1.43 4.23
N LEU A 32 0.89 0.59 4.14
CA LEU A 32 -0.41 1.01 3.64
C LEU A 32 -1.04 1.97 4.66
N TYR A 33 -1.40 3.17 4.21
CA TYR A 33 -2.02 4.19 5.03
C TYR A 33 -3.39 4.59 4.45
N GLY A 34 -4.11 5.44 5.16
CA GLY A 34 -5.37 5.98 4.67
C GLY A 34 -6.54 5.00 4.79
N SER A 35 -7.56 5.20 3.97
CA SER A 35 -8.85 4.53 4.12
C SER A 35 -8.80 3.04 3.80
N TYR A 36 -7.97 2.63 2.85
CA TYR A 36 -7.72 1.20 2.57
C TYR A 36 -6.97 0.49 3.71
N ALA A 37 -6.19 1.19 4.53
CA ALA A 37 -5.59 0.61 5.72
C ALA A 37 -6.63 0.37 6.84
N ARG A 38 -7.60 1.28 6.98
CA ARG A 38 -8.66 1.21 8.01
C ARG A 38 -9.86 0.38 7.60
N GLY A 39 -10.05 0.13 6.30
CA GLY A 39 -11.23 -0.51 5.75
C GLY A 39 -12.45 0.43 5.60
N ASP A 40 -12.26 1.75 5.69
CA ASP A 40 -13.32 2.76 5.57
C ASP A 40 -13.30 3.51 4.22
N PHE A 41 -12.81 2.86 3.16
CA PHE A 41 -12.70 3.40 1.81
C PHE A 41 -14.04 3.41 1.05
N ASN A 42 -14.04 4.14 -0.06
CA ASN A 42 -15.16 4.25 -0.99
C ASN A 42 -14.63 4.41 -2.44
N LEU A 43 -15.53 4.45 -3.41
CA LEU A 43 -15.22 4.53 -4.85
C LEU A 43 -14.27 5.69 -5.24
N TRP A 44 -14.20 6.75 -4.44
CA TRP A 44 -13.37 7.93 -4.67
C TRP A 44 -12.09 7.96 -3.82
N SER A 45 -11.83 6.89 -3.07
CA SER A 45 -10.65 6.80 -2.22
C SER A 45 -9.40 6.56 -3.06
N ASN A 46 -8.31 7.21 -2.67
CA ASN A 46 -6.97 6.90 -3.18
C ASN A 46 -6.35 5.77 -2.34
N VAL A 47 -5.30 5.15 -2.88
CA VAL A 47 -4.44 4.21 -2.16
C VAL A 47 -3.16 4.95 -1.76
N ASP A 48 -2.96 5.13 -0.45
CA ASP A 48 -1.80 5.84 0.09
C ASP A 48 -0.75 4.85 0.63
N VAL A 49 0.49 4.95 0.15
CA VAL A 49 1.59 4.09 0.58
C VAL A 49 2.76 4.95 1.06
N LEU A 50 3.18 4.76 2.30
CA LEU A 50 4.40 5.36 2.84
C LEU A 50 5.57 4.39 2.68
N LEU A 51 6.62 4.82 1.99
CA LEU A 51 7.88 4.09 1.87
C LEU A 51 8.91 4.71 2.80
N VAL A 52 9.42 3.91 3.73
CA VAL A 52 10.55 4.25 4.59
C VAL A 52 11.79 3.55 4.04
N VAL A 53 12.69 4.34 3.48
CA VAL A 53 13.98 3.89 2.94
C VAL A 53 15.09 4.25 3.91
N ARG A 54 16.18 3.49 3.90
CA ARG A 54 17.39 3.90 4.62
C ARG A 54 18.10 4.96 3.79
N ASP A 55 18.59 5.99 4.47
CA ASP A 55 19.61 6.88 3.92
C ASP A 55 20.98 6.20 4.10
N GLU A 56 21.88 6.37 3.13
CA GLU A 56 23.23 5.80 3.16
C GLU A 56 24.16 6.53 4.14
#